data_AF-A0AAV2SYR3-F1
#
_entry.id   AF-A0AAV2SYR3-F1
#
_cell.length_a   1.000
_cell.length_b   1.000
_cell.length_c   1.000
_cell.angle_alpha   90.00
_cell.angle_beta   90.00
_cell.angle_gamma   90.00
#
_symmetry.space_group_name_H-M   'P 1'
#
loop_
_entity.id
_entity.type
_entity.pdbx_description
1 polymer ?
#
loop_
_entity_poly.entity_id
_entity_poly.type
_entity_poly.pdbx_seq_one_letter_code
_entity_poly.pdbx_strand_id
1 'polypeptide(L)'
;MGQILEIYASSRVSSRRSSSGVLRNATYDRRARRRFHPSQKSAPSRKSLKSFVDLKMLPTELALNILSNLDATDLCLASCVWYDLGCDDLLWLRLCHQTWPFCSAYKSDCTTKITYRQLYLRLDEARLTFNADAFEGFEYLKKYGLLVDSDEDIVAFFHTAPGLDPVQKRRFLQSRPAILDQLLALKDFKRHFLPNALRRLFNELPAPTAGTAALEFVSSLVSKFSRRFVECNPDMGLTEDEVYMLCFSLIMLSVDLWSPHVKNKMSKREFIRNTRLVARSVADDYLGHLYDNVYVVGHVVLGDVAGPPTPQPDIRTILA
;
A
#
# COMPACT_ATOMS: atom_id res chain seq x y z
N MET A 1 4.18 2.18 27.36
CA MET A 1 4.96 3.17 26.57
C MET A 1 6.06 3.84 27.40
N GLY A 2 5.77 4.40 28.58
CA GLY A 2 6.77 5.08 29.43
C GLY A 2 8.00 4.23 29.80
N GLN A 3 7.82 2.96 30.21
CA GLN A 3 8.93 2.08 30.57
C GLN A 3 9.83 1.68 29.38
N ILE A 4 9.26 1.51 28.18
CA ILE A 4 10.06 1.22 26.97
C ILE A 4 10.88 2.46 26.62
N LEU A 5 10.26 3.64 26.62
CA LEU A 5 10.96 4.89 26.37
C LEU A 5 12.00 5.19 27.45
N GLU A 6 11.77 4.87 28.72
CA GLU A 6 12.75 4.99 29.81
C GLU A 6 13.95 4.02 29.66
N ILE A 7 13.70 2.77 29.28
CA ILE A 7 14.77 1.78 29.01
C ILE A 7 15.64 2.26 27.83
N TYR A 8 15.03 2.85 26.80
CA TYR A 8 15.75 3.40 25.64
C TYR A 8 16.38 4.79 25.93
N ALA A 9 15.80 5.60 26.81
CA ALA A 9 16.31 6.91 27.21
C ALA A 9 17.49 6.83 28.19
N SER A 10 17.50 5.84 29.08
CA SER A 10 18.58 5.63 30.07
C SER A 10 19.94 5.31 29.45
N SER A 11 19.97 4.94 28.15
CA SER A 11 21.22 4.68 27.42
C SER A 11 21.81 5.92 26.71
N ARG A 12 21.18 7.12 26.80
CA ARG A 12 21.53 8.26 25.93
C ARG A 12 21.54 9.64 26.61
N VAL A 13 22.13 9.74 27.79
CA VAL A 13 22.52 11.06 28.34
C VAL A 13 24.03 11.25 28.16
N SER A 14 24.44 11.75 27.00
CA SER A 14 25.69 12.52 26.84
C SER A 14 25.75 13.21 25.48
N SER A 15 25.94 14.53 25.55
CA SER A 15 26.38 15.44 24.47
C SER A 15 25.29 16.04 23.57
N ARG A 16 24.74 17.18 24.03
CA ARG A 16 24.28 18.29 23.20
C ARG A 16 25.43 19.30 23.06
N ARG A 17 25.68 19.80 21.85
CA ARG A 17 26.08 21.20 21.60
C ARG A 17 25.86 21.60 20.15
N SER A 18 25.46 22.86 20.01
CA SER A 18 24.90 23.59 18.89
C SER A 18 25.93 24.01 17.84
N SER A 19 25.50 24.26 16.60
CA SER A 19 25.97 25.42 15.80
C SER A 19 25.14 25.63 14.53
N SER A 20 24.76 26.90 14.34
CA SER A 20 24.09 27.57 13.23
C SER A 20 24.96 27.73 11.97
N GLY A 21 24.33 27.79 10.79
CA GLY A 21 24.95 28.22 9.54
C GLY A 21 23.91 28.63 8.47
N VAL A 22 24.09 29.82 7.89
CA VAL A 22 23.22 30.52 6.94
C VAL A 22 23.79 30.40 5.51
N LEU A 23 22.96 30.72 4.49
CA LEU A 23 23.24 31.05 3.07
C LEU A 23 23.09 29.85 2.10
N ARG A 24 22.54 29.94 0.88
CA ARG A 24 22.24 31.06 -0.05
C ARG A 24 21.30 30.58 -1.17
N ASN A 25 20.54 31.51 -1.75
CA ASN A 25 19.71 31.35 -2.96
C ASN A 25 20.54 31.11 -4.23
N ALA A 26 19.97 30.36 -5.19
CA ALA A 26 20.25 30.54 -6.62
C ALA A 26 19.03 30.13 -7.47
N THR A 27 18.44 31.14 -8.10
CA THR A 27 17.46 31.08 -9.18
C THR A 27 18.08 30.51 -10.46
N TYR A 28 17.39 29.62 -11.17
CA TYR A 28 17.48 29.54 -12.63
C TYR A 28 16.14 29.11 -13.25
N ASP A 29 15.61 30.04 -14.04
CA ASP A 29 14.47 29.91 -14.94
C ASP A 29 14.95 29.34 -16.29
N ARG A 30 14.18 28.42 -16.89
CA ARG A 30 14.04 28.32 -18.36
C ARG A 30 12.89 27.38 -18.74
N ARG A 31 11.74 27.99 -18.98
CA ARG A 31 10.65 27.46 -19.81
C ARG A 31 11.15 27.24 -21.25
N ALA A 32 10.90 26.05 -21.82
CA ALA A 32 10.95 25.81 -23.25
C ALA A 32 9.71 25.02 -23.69
N ARG A 33 8.75 25.75 -24.28
CA ARG A 33 7.57 25.21 -24.98
C ARG A 33 8.03 24.46 -26.23
N ARG A 34 7.71 23.17 -26.38
CA ARG A 34 7.78 22.47 -27.67
C ARG A 34 6.37 22.34 -28.24
N ARG A 35 6.13 23.04 -29.36
CA ARG A 35 4.93 22.92 -30.19
C ARG A 35 5.01 21.61 -30.98
N PHE A 36 3.91 20.86 -30.98
CA PHE A 36 3.69 19.71 -31.85
C PHE A 36 3.38 20.20 -33.28
N HIS A 37 4.06 19.62 -34.28
CA HIS A 37 3.63 19.64 -35.68
C HIS A 37 3.53 18.19 -36.17
N PRO A 38 2.42 17.78 -36.82
CA PRO A 38 2.32 16.46 -37.41
C PRO A 38 2.96 16.50 -38.80
N SER A 39 3.97 15.67 -39.04
CA SER A 39 4.51 15.45 -40.38
C SER A 39 4.21 14.01 -40.81
N GLN A 40 3.24 13.87 -41.71
CA GLN A 40 3.06 12.68 -42.52
C GLN A 40 4.28 12.54 -43.44
N LYS A 41 5.02 11.44 -43.33
CA LYS A 41 5.96 10.98 -44.35
C LYS A 41 5.69 9.51 -44.61
N SER A 42 5.22 9.24 -45.82
CA SER A 42 5.06 7.90 -46.40
C SER A 42 6.43 7.26 -46.59
N ALA A 43 6.60 6.05 -46.06
CA ALA A 43 7.77 5.21 -46.27
C ALA A 43 7.42 4.03 -47.20
N PRO A 44 8.35 3.58 -48.06
CA PRO A 44 8.06 2.61 -49.10
C PRO A 44 7.95 1.16 -48.58
N SER A 45 7.20 0.36 -49.33
CA SER A 45 6.78 -1.02 -49.07
C SER A 45 7.90 -1.94 -48.60
N ARG A 46 7.79 -2.42 -47.34
CA ARG A 46 8.56 -3.56 -46.83
C ARG A 46 7.81 -4.86 -47.11
N LYS A 47 8.57 -5.84 -47.59
CA LYS A 47 8.20 -7.21 -47.97
C LYS A 47 7.27 -7.87 -46.94
N SER A 48 6.26 -8.58 -47.47
CA SER A 48 5.27 -9.44 -46.80
C SER A 48 5.86 -10.26 -45.64
N LEU A 49 5.91 -9.66 -44.45
CA LEU A 49 5.71 -10.37 -43.19
C LEU A 49 4.29 -10.94 -43.26
N LYS A 50 4.14 -12.25 -43.02
CA LYS A 50 2.83 -12.93 -42.95
C LYS A 50 1.84 -11.98 -42.29
N SER A 51 0.88 -11.45 -43.06
CA SER A 51 -0.03 -10.45 -42.53
C SER A 51 -0.74 -11.08 -41.34
N PHE A 52 -0.72 -10.42 -40.19
CA PHE A 52 -1.55 -10.85 -39.07
C PHE A 52 -2.98 -11.01 -39.58
N VAL A 53 -3.56 -12.18 -39.33
CA VAL A 53 -4.94 -12.47 -39.72
C VAL A 53 -5.82 -11.48 -38.98
N ASP A 54 -6.65 -10.74 -39.72
CA ASP A 54 -7.62 -9.83 -39.12
C ASP A 54 -8.54 -10.63 -38.19
N LEU A 55 -8.71 -10.19 -36.94
CA LEU A 55 -9.55 -10.89 -35.96
C LEU A 55 -11.01 -11.02 -36.43
N LYS A 56 -11.48 -10.13 -37.31
CA LYS A 56 -12.81 -10.24 -37.93
C LYS A 56 -12.99 -11.49 -38.79
N MET A 57 -11.87 -12.09 -39.25
CA MET A 57 -11.86 -13.29 -40.09
C MET A 57 -11.86 -14.58 -39.26
N LEU A 58 -11.69 -14.48 -37.94
CA LEU A 58 -11.74 -15.61 -37.01
C LEU A 58 -13.17 -15.82 -36.50
N PRO A 59 -13.51 -17.04 -36.04
CA PRO A 59 -14.72 -17.25 -35.25
C PRO A 59 -14.74 -16.30 -34.03
N THR A 60 -15.89 -15.70 -33.76
CA THR A 60 -16.06 -14.68 -32.70
C THR A 60 -15.51 -15.14 -31.35
N GLU A 61 -15.78 -16.40 -30.97
CA GLU A 61 -15.27 -17.00 -29.72
C GLU A 61 -13.74 -16.97 -29.62
N LEU A 62 -13.05 -17.25 -30.73
CA LEU A 62 -11.59 -17.25 -30.76
C LEU A 62 -11.05 -15.83 -30.68
N ALA A 63 -11.68 -14.89 -31.39
CA ALA A 63 -11.31 -13.48 -31.35
C ALA A 63 -11.49 -12.87 -29.95
N LEU A 64 -12.64 -13.13 -29.29
CA LEU A 64 -12.90 -12.68 -27.93
C LEU A 64 -11.95 -13.34 -26.92
N ASN A 65 -11.62 -14.61 -27.09
CA ASN A 65 -10.64 -15.28 -26.22
C ASN A 65 -9.26 -14.64 -26.33
N ILE A 66 -8.80 -14.29 -27.55
CA ILE A 66 -7.54 -13.56 -27.76
C ILE A 66 -7.60 -12.21 -27.04
N LEU A 67 -8.65 -11.42 -27.29
CA LEU A 67 -8.83 -10.10 -26.70
C LEU A 67 -8.98 -10.14 -25.16
N SER A 68 -9.49 -11.24 -24.59
CA SER A 68 -9.65 -11.40 -23.13
C SER A 68 -8.35 -11.46 -22.35
N ASN A 69 -7.20 -11.56 -23.03
CA ASN A 69 -5.87 -11.52 -22.41
C ASN A 69 -5.26 -10.11 -22.39
N LEU A 70 -5.95 -9.12 -23.00
CA LEU A 70 -5.49 -7.74 -23.05
C LEU A 70 -5.90 -6.99 -21.79
N ASP A 71 -5.10 -5.98 -21.43
CA ASP A 71 -5.49 -5.04 -20.39
C ASP A 71 -6.50 -4.00 -20.93
N ALA A 72 -7.03 -3.15 -20.05
CA ALA A 72 -8.03 -2.15 -20.45
C ALA A 72 -7.51 -1.15 -21.50
N THR A 73 -6.22 -0.85 -21.49
CA THR A 73 -5.60 0.12 -22.39
C THR A 73 -5.51 -0.46 -23.79
N ASP A 74 -4.94 -1.67 -23.89
CA ASP A 74 -4.80 -2.42 -25.13
C ASP A 74 -6.17 -2.75 -25.71
N LEU A 75 -7.16 -3.03 -24.87
CA LEU A 75 -8.53 -3.27 -25.31
C LEU A 75 -9.21 -2.00 -25.86
N CYS A 76 -8.97 -0.84 -25.24
CA CYS A 76 -9.40 0.44 -25.80
C CYS A 76 -8.77 0.71 -27.18
N LEU A 77 -7.47 0.42 -27.34
CA LEU A 77 -6.80 0.53 -28.64
C LEU A 77 -7.34 -0.49 -29.65
N ALA A 78 -7.59 -1.72 -29.22
CA ALA A 78 -8.19 -2.77 -30.04
C ALA A 78 -9.57 -2.36 -30.55
N SER A 79 -10.40 -1.71 -29.71
CA SER A 79 -11.71 -1.18 -30.12
C SER A 79 -11.65 -0.13 -31.24
N CYS A 80 -10.51 0.55 -31.44
CA CYS A 80 -10.34 1.49 -32.55
C CYS A 80 -10.26 0.78 -33.92
N VAL A 81 -9.87 -0.50 -33.93
CA VAL A 81 -9.72 -1.32 -35.15
C VAL A 81 -10.84 -2.35 -35.26
N TRP A 82 -11.19 -2.98 -34.13
CA TRP A 82 -12.17 -4.04 -33.97
C TRP A 82 -13.27 -3.61 -33.02
N TYR A 83 -14.03 -2.58 -33.38
CA TYR A 83 -15.04 -1.96 -32.50
C TYR A 83 -16.02 -2.98 -31.89
N ASP A 84 -16.65 -3.83 -32.70
CA ASP A 84 -17.66 -4.77 -32.20
C ASP A 84 -17.09 -5.82 -31.23
N LEU A 85 -15.85 -6.27 -31.47
CA LEU A 85 -15.17 -7.26 -30.62
C LEU A 85 -14.54 -6.62 -29.37
N GLY A 86 -13.96 -5.43 -29.52
CA GLY A 86 -13.27 -4.72 -28.44
C GLY A 86 -14.23 -3.99 -27.49
N CYS A 87 -15.46 -3.72 -27.91
CA CYS A 87 -16.52 -3.16 -27.06
C CYS A 87 -17.49 -4.22 -26.52
N ASP A 88 -17.20 -5.51 -26.72
CA ASP A 88 -18.04 -6.60 -26.25
C ASP A 88 -18.25 -6.56 -24.72
N ASP A 89 -19.51 -6.61 -24.30
CA ASP A 89 -19.89 -6.34 -22.92
C ASP A 89 -19.45 -7.46 -21.96
N LEU A 90 -19.43 -8.72 -22.42
CA LEU A 90 -18.95 -9.86 -21.63
C LEU A 90 -17.44 -9.81 -21.43
N LEU A 91 -16.72 -9.35 -22.45
CA LEU A 91 -15.29 -9.15 -22.37
C LEU A 91 -14.94 -8.08 -21.32
N TRP A 92 -15.63 -6.94 -21.33
CA TRP A 92 -15.46 -5.90 -20.32
C TRP A 92 -15.96 -6.32 -18.93
N LEU A 93 -17.03 -7.12 -18.83
CA LEU A 93 -17.49 -7.72 -17.58
C LEU A 93 -16.40 -8.60 -16.94
N ARG A 94 -15.77 -9.47 -17.74
CA ARG A 94 -14.68 -10.32 -17.27
C ARG A 94 -13.51 -9.49 -16.77
N LEU A 95 -13.11 -8.47 -17.52
CA LEU A 95 -12.04 -7.56 -17.13
C LEU A 95 -12.38 -6.80 -15.84
N CYS A 96 -13.65 -6.37 -15.71
CA CYS A 96 -14.17 -5.76 -14.48
C CYS A 96 -13.99 -6.69 -13.28
N HIS A 97 -14.45 -7.94 -13.33
CA HIS A 97 -14.32 -8.87 -12.21
C HIS A 97 -12.87 -9.27 -11.90
N GLN A 98 -12.00 -9.28 -12.90
CA GLN A 98 -10.58 -9.58 -12.71
C GLN A 98 -9.84 -8.44 -12.01
N THR A 99 -10.08 -7.19 -12.43
CA THR A 99 -9.42 -6.02 -11.85
C THR A 99 -10.11 -5.55 -10.57
N TRP A 100 -11.44 -5.58 -10.53
CA TRP A 100 -12.28 -5.12 -9.43
C TRP A 100 -13.16 -6.28 -8.95
N PRO A 101 -12.65 -7.20 -8.12
CA PRO A 101 -13.41 -8.37 -7.68
C PRO A 101 -14.72 -7.99 -6.94
N PHE A 102 -14.73 -6.82 -6.31
CA PHE A 102 -15.88 -6.33 -5.55
C PHE A 102 -16.24 -4.89 -5.94
N CYS A 103 -17.54 -4.66 -6.15
CA CYS A 103 -18.16 -3.35 -6.38
C CYS A 103 -19.65 -3.47 -6.09
N SER A 104 -20.26 -2.51 -5.38
CA SER A 104 -21.71 -2.53 -5.10
C SER A 104 -22.54 -2.39 -6.39
N ALA A 105 -21.97 -1.81 -7.44
CA ALA A 105 -22.59 -1.74 -8.76
C ALA A 105 -22.93 -3.13 -9.33
N TYR A 106 -22.22 -4.20 -8.95
CA TYR A 106 -22.53 -5.56 -9.41
C TYR A 106 -23.80 -6.15 -8.77
N LYS A 107 -24.13 -5.72 -7.55
CA LYS A 107 -25.31 -6.20 -6.81
C LYS A 107 -26.58 -5.43 -7.20
N SER A 108 -26.42 -4.20 -7.67
CA SER A 108 -27.52 -3.30 -7.98
C SER A 108 -27.86 -3.36 -9.47
N ASP A 109 -29.10 -2.99 -9.81
CA ASP A 109 -29.52 -2.78 -11.20
C ASP A 109 -28.77 -1.60 -11.87
N CYS A 110 -27.70 -1.06 -11.28
CA CYS A 110 -26.89 0.02 -11.85
C CYS A 110 -26.25 -0.41 -13.19
N THR A 111 -25.96 -1.70 -13.38
CA THR A 111 -25.51 -2.30 -14.65
C THR A 111 -26.54 -2.19 -15.77
N THR A 112 -27.83 -1.95 -15.46
CA THR A 112 -28.87 -1.78 -16.50
C THR A 112 -28.76 -0.44 -17.23
N LYS A 113 -28.03 0.54 -16.67
CA LYS A 113 -27.93 1.90 -17.22
C LYS A 113 -26.63 2.20 -17.96
N ILE A 114 -25.57 1.41 -17.75
CA ILE A 114 -24.23 1.65 -18.32
C ILE A 114 -23.59 0.34 -18.78
N THR A 115 -22.76 0.40 -19.81
CA THR A 115 -22.00 -0.78 -20.27
C THR A 115 -20.87 -1.13 -19.31
N TYR A 116 -20.38 -2.37 -19.29
CA TYR A 116 -19.25 -2.75 -18.42
C TYR A 116 -17.97 -1.99 -18.77
N ARG A 117 -17.80 -1.58 -20.03
CA ARG A 117 -16.73 -0.65 -20.43
C ARG A 117 -16.82 0.67 -19.68
N GLN A 118 -18.01 1.28 -19.64
CA GLN A 118 -18.22 2.54 -18.92
C GLN A 118 -18.05 2.36 -17.41
N LEU A 119 -18.52 1.23 -16.85
CA LEU A 119 -18.32 0.90 -15.45
C LEU A 119 -16.83 0.79 -15.10
N TYR A 120 -16.04 0.09 -15.91
CA TYR A 120 -14.59 -0.03 -15.73
C TYR A 120 -13.92 1.34 -15.71
N LEU A 121 -14.22 2.19 -16.69
CA LEU A 121 -13.63 3.51 -16.80
C LEU A 121 -14.00 4.40 -15.61
N ARG A 122 -15.25 4.32 -15.11
CA ARG A 122 -15.68 5.03 -13.90
C ARG A 122 -14.99 4.53 -12.64
N LEU A 123 -14.76 3.22 -12.51
CA LEU A 123 -14.00 2.66 -11.39
C LEU A 123 -12.54 3.12 -11.43
N ASP A 124 -11.93 3.19 -12.61
CA ASP A 124 -10.58 3.71 -12.76
C ASP A 124 -10.49 5.22 -12.45
N GLU A 125 -11.46 6.02 -12.92
CA GLU A 125 -11.57 7.44 -12.54
C GLU A 125 -11.79 7.62 -11.03
N ALA A 126 -12.63 6.78 -10.42
CA ALA A 126 -12.86 6.77 -8.97
C ALA A 126 -11.57 6.44 -8.19
N ARG A 127 -10.75 5.51 -8.70
CA ARG A 127 -9.43 5.20 -8.13
C ARG A 127 -8.50 6.40 -8.20
N LEU A 128 -8.41 7.05 -9.35
CA LEU A 128 -7.53 8.21 -9.55
C LEU A 128 -7.93 9.39 -8.66
N THR A 129 -9.24 9.65 -8.55
CA THR A 129 -9.78 10.68 -7.64
C THR A 129 -9.53 10.33 -6.18
N PHE A 130 -9.71 9.07 -5.77
CA PHE A 130 -9.38 8.62 -4.41
C PHE A 130 -7.89 8.78 -4.08
N ASN A 131 -7.02 8.49 -5.05
CA ASN A 131 -5.57 8.65 -4.88
C ASN A 131 -5.15 10.12 -4.80
N ALA A 132 -5.92 11.03 -5.39
CA ALA A 132 -5.73 12.48 -5.24
C ALA A 132 -6.24 12.97 -3.87
N ASP A 133 -7.49 12.65 -3.52
CA ASP A 133 -8.05 12.87 -2.20
C ASP A 133 -9.06 11.76 -1.83
N ALA A 134 -8.83 11.15 -0.66
CA ALA A 134 -9.60 9.99 -0.23
C ALA A 134 -11.10 10.28 -0.03
N PHE A 135 -11.46 11.49 0.41
CA PHE A 135 -12.84 11.84 0.72
C PHE A 135 -13.61 12.21 -0.55
N GLU A 136 -12.98 12.97 -1.45
CA GLU A 136 -13.55 13.29 -2.76
C GLU A 136 -13.77 12.01 -3.59
N GLY A 137 -12.78 11.10 -3.62
CA GLY A 137 -12.93 9.82 -4.32
C GLY A 137 -14.03 8.93 -3.74
N PHE A 138 -14.20 8.91 -2.42
CA PHE A 138 -15.30 8.17 -1.80
C PHE A 138 -16.67 8.75 -2.14
N GLU A 139 -16.80 10.08 -2.15
CA GLU A 139 -18.05 10.74 -2.59
C GLU A 139 -18.32 10.52 -4.08
N TYR A 140 -17.29 10.45 -4.93
CA TYR A 140 -17.42 10.03 -6.33
C TYR A 140 -18.00 8.60 -6.42
N LEU A 141 -17.45 7.64 -5.67
CA LEU A 141 -17.92 6.25 -5.64
C LEU A 141 -19.41 6.17 -5.26
N LYS A 142 -19.85 6.95 -4.27
CA LYS A 142 -21.24 7.02 -3.85
C LYS A 142 -22.14 7.68 -4.89
N LYS A 143 -21.72 8.83 -5.44
CA LYS A 143 -22.48 9.61 -6.42
C LYS A 143 -22.86 8.81 -7.65
N TYR A 144 -21.95 7.97 -8.15
CA TYR A 144 -22.18 7.14 -9.32
C TYR A 144 -22.73 5.75 -8.99
N GLY A 145 -23.04 5.47 -7.72
CA GLY A 145 -23.56 4.19 -7.27
C GLY A 145 -22.58 3.02 -7.45
N LEU A 146 -21.27 3.31 -7.45
CA LEU A 146 -20.21 2.31 -7.54
C LEU A 146 -20.04 1.58 -6.20
N LEU A 147 -20.14 2.32 -5.09
CA LEU A 147 -20.03 1.79 -3.74
C LEU A 147 -21.15 2.33 -2.87
N VAL A 148 -21.82 1.44 -2.14
CA VAL A 148 -22.82 1.79 -1.12
C VAL A 148 -22.11 2.15 0.17
N ASP A 149 -22.62 3.14 0.90
CA ASP A 149 -22.10 3.56 2.21
C ASP A 149 -22.52 2.57 3.32
N SER A 150 -22.10 1.31 3.17
CA SER A 150 -22.27 0.22 4.13
C SER A 150 -20.90 -0.31 4.52
N ASP A 151 -20.66 -0.54 5.81
CA ASP A 151 -19.37 -0.98 6.31
C ASP A 151 -18.87 -2.26 5.61
N GLU A 152 -19.76 -3.23 5.37
CA GLU A 152 -19.42 -4.49 4.69
C GLU A 152 -18.93 -4.29 3.25
N ASP A 153 -19.64 -3.47 2.48
CA ASP A 153 -19.30 -3.18 1.08
C ASP A 153 -18.00 -2.38 1.01
N ILE A 154 -17.81 -1.42 1.92
CA ILE A 154 -16.60 -0.63 2.01
C ILE A 154 -15.39 -1.52 2.33
N VAL A 155 -15.52 -2.40 3.32
CA VAL A 155 -14.46 -3.34 3.70
C VAL A 155 -14.10 -4.26 2.53
N ALA A 156 -15.09 -4.85 1.85
CA ALA A 156 -14.87 -5.73 0.72
C ALA A 156 -14.19 -5.00 -0.46
N PHE A 157 -14.58 -3.75 -0.72
CA PHE A 157 -13.94 -2.91 -1.73
C PHE A 157 -12.48 -2.61 -1.37
N PHE A 158 -12.20 -2.05 -0.19
CA PHE A 158 -10.83 -1.70 0.22
C PHE A 158 -9.91 -2.90 0.43
N HIS A 159 -10.46 -4.10 0.64
CA HIS A 159 -9.69 -5.34 0.70
C HIS A 159 -9.22 -5.82 -0.69
N THR A 160 -10.02 -5.61 -1.73
CA THR A 160 -9.80 -6.19 -3.06
C THR A 160 -9.37 -5.16 -4.12
N ALA A 161 -9.66 -3.88 -3.91
CA ALA A 161 -9.39 -2.80 -4.85
C ALA A 161 -7.89 -2.65 -5.16
N PRO A 162 -7.48 -2.72 -6.44
CA PRO A 162 -6.09 -2.58 -6.82
C PRO A 162 -5.66 -1.11 -6.92
N GLY A 163 -4.39 -0.85 -6.59
CA GLY A 163 -3.72 0.42 -6.91
C GLY A 163 -4.26 1.65 -6.17
N LEU A 164 -4.90 1.44 -5.01
CA LEU A 164 -5.23 2.54 -4.10
C LEU A 164 -3.95 3.06 -3.44
N ASP A 165 -3.82 4.37 -3.38
CA ASP A 165 -2.72 5.04 -2.69
C ASP A 165 -2.78 4.71 -1.19
N PRO A 166 -1.71 4.15 -0.61
CA PRO A 166 -1.74 3.65 0.76
C PRO A 166 -1.87 4.79 1.79
N VAL A 167 -1.40 6.00 1.47
CA VAL A 167 -1.54 7.19 2.34
C VAL A 167 -3.00 7.64 2.36
N GLN A 168 -3.66 7.74 1.21
CA GLN A 168 -5.08 8.10 1.11
C GLN A 168 -5.98 7.02 1.74
N LYS A 169 -5.69 5.73 1.49
CA LYS A 169 -6.38 4.60 2.12
C LYS A 169 -6.33 4.72 3.64
N ARG A 170 -5.15 4.99 4.21
CA ARG A 170 -5.01 5.23 5.65
C ARG A 170 -5.79 6.45 6.12
N ARG A 171 -5.69 7.60 5.44
CA ARG A 171 -6.42 8.83 5.82
C ARG A 171 -7.93 8.58 5.92
N PHE A 172 -8.48 7.81 4.98
CA PHE A 172 -9.89 7.41 5.01
C PHE A 172 -10.20 6.50 6.21
N LEU A 173 -9.40 5.45 6.42
CA LEU A 173 -9.61 4.50 7.53
C LEU A 173 -9.42 5.12 8.92
N GLN A 174 -8.58 6.15 9.05
CA GLN A 174 -8.44 6.93 10.28
C GLN A 174 -9.73 7.64 10.68
N SER A 175 -10.55 8.06 9.71
CA SER A 175 -11.84 8.68 9.98
C SER A 175 -12.94 7.67 10.36
N ARG A 176 -12.73 6.38 10.05
CA ARG A 176 -13.72 5.30 10.25
C ARG A 176 -13.08 4.07 10.93
N PRO A 177 -12.88 4.11 12.26
CA PRO A 177 -12.17 3.04 12.98
C PRO A 177 -12.88 1.68 12.92
N ALA A 178 -14.22 1.63 12.87
CA ALA A 178 -14.97 0.38 12.74
C ALA A 178 -14.63 -0.38 11.45
N ILE A 179 -14.44 0.34 10.35
CA ILE A 179 -14.07 -0.24 9.04
C ILE A 179 -12.62 -0.75 9.07
N LEU A 180 -11.72 -0.03 9.73
CA LEU A 180 -10.35 -0.48 9.94
C LEU A 180 -10.31 -1.82 10.69
N ASP A 181 -11.14 -1.98 11.72
CA ASP A 181 -11.19 -3.19 12.54
C ASP A 181 -11.65 -4.40 11.74
N GLN A 182 -12.72 -4.24 10.97
CA GLN A 182 -13.21 -5.29 10.07
C GLN A 182 -12.19 -5.62 8.98
N LEU A 183 -11.52 -4.61 8.39
CA LEU A 183 -10.50 -4.82 7.38
C LEU A 183 -9.29 -5.60 7.93
N LEU A 184 -8.86 -5.32 9.16
CA LEU A 184 -7.79 -6.06 9.83
C LEU A 184 -8.22 -7.49 10.17
N ALA A 185 -9.48 -7.69 10.57
CA ALA A 185 -10.03 -9.01 10.84
C ALA A 185 -10.06 -9.92 9.60
N LEU A 186 -10.09 -9.36 8.39
CA LEU A 186 -9.98 -10.13 7.15
C LEU A 186 -8.55 -10.56 6.80
N LYS A 187 -7.53 -9.95 7.40
CA LYS A 187 -6.14 -10.30 7.10
C LYS A 187 -5.78 -11.66 7.68
N ASP A 188 -5.08 -12.46 6.89
CA ASP A 188 -4.50 -13.73 7.32
C ASP A 188 -2.99 -13.59 7.53
N PHE A 189 -2.56 -13.82 8.77
CA PHE A 189 -1.14 -13.81 9.17
C PHE A 189 -0.61 -15.20 9.51
N LYS A 190 -1.35 -16.28 9.16
CA LYS A 190 -0.90 -17.65 9.35
C LYS A 190 0.45 -17.88 8.68
N ARG A 191 1.37 -18.52 9.41
CA ARG A 191 2.71 -18.92 8.92
C ARG A 191 3.57 -17.74 8.46
N HIS A 192 3.17 -16.50 8.74
CA HIS A 192 3.98 -15.33 8.46
C HIS A 192 4.89 -15.01 9.65
N PHE A 193 6.17 -14.81 9.38
CA PHE A 193 7.12 -14.35 10.39
C PHE A 193 6.76 -12.92 10.84
N LEU A 194 6.78 -12.66 12.14
CA LEU A 194 6.26 -11.44 12.76
C LEU A 194 6.75 -10.13 12.08
N PRO A 195 8.05 -9.90 11.86
CA PRO A 195 8.53 -8.68 11.20
C PRO A 195 8.04 -8.55 9.75
N ASN A 196 7.86 -9.67 9.04
CA ASN A 196 7.36 -9.65 7.66
C ASN A 196 5.86 -9.33 7.62
N ALA A 197 5.08 -9.90 8.54
CA ALA A 197 3.66 -9.56 8.69
C ALA A 197 3.47 -8.08 9.05
N LEU A 198 4.29 -7.56 9.97
CA LEU A 198 4.26 -6.16 10.38
C LEU A 198 4.65 -5.22 9.23
N ARG A 199 5.68 -5.55 8.43
CA ARG A 199 6.02 -4.81 7.20
C ARG A 199 4.88 -4.79 6.20
N ARG A 200 4.23 -5.93 5.96
CA ARG A 200 3.08 -6.01 5.04
C ARG A 200 1.95 -5.11 5.50
N LEU A 201 1.69 -5.05 6.80
CA LEU A 201 0.70 -4.14 7.37
C LEU A 201 1.05 -2.68 7.10
N PHE A 202 2.28 -2.24 7.41
CA PHE A 202 2.69 -0.85 7.21
C PHE A 202 2.91 -0.48 5.74
N ASN A 203 3.11 -1.43 4.84
CA ASN A 203 3.10 -1.16 3.39
C ASN A 203 1.69 -0.82 2.90
N GLU A 204 0.66 -1.42 3.47
CA GLU A 204 -0.73 -1.12 3.12
C GLU A 204 -1.29 0.10 3.88
N LEU A 205 -0.84 0.29 5.13
CA LEU A 205 -1.24 1.38 6.02
C LEU A 205 0.01 2.06 6.61
N PRO A 206 0.70 2.91 5.82
CA PRO A 206 1.91 3.61 6.23
C PRO A 206 1.76 4.39 7.53
N ALA A 207 2.84 4.54 8.30
CA ALA A 207 2.78 5.33 9.52
C ALA A 207 2.81 6.84 9.18
N PRO A 208 1.96 7.68 9.81
CA PRO A 208 2.03 9.12 9.61
C PRO A 208 3.39 9.64 10.07
N THR A 209 4.06 10.46 9.25
CA THR A 209 5.42 10.97 9.53
C THR A 209 5.46 12.13 10.51
N ALA A 210 4.32 12.80 10.76
CA ALA A 210 4.25 13.97 11.62
C ALA A 210 2.92 14.08 12.38
N GLY A 211 2.99 14.63 13.59
CA GLY A 211 1.84 14.97 14.44
C GLY A 211 1.70 14.09 15.68
N THR A 212 1.14 14.65 16.75
CA THR A 212 0.86 13.92 18.02
C THR A 212 -0.06 12.72 17.82
N ALA A 213 -0.95 12.78 16.82
CA ALA A 213 -1.85 11.67 16.45
C ALA A 213 -1.14 10.50 15.73
N ALA A 214 0.10 10.67 15.27
CA ALA A 214 0.84 9.61 14.57
C ALA A 214 1.12 8.42 15.49
N LEU A 215 1.61 8.70 16.70
CA LEU A 215 1.88 7.68 17.69
C LEU A 215 0.61 6.97 18.16
N GLU A 216 -0.48 7.72 18.34
CA GLU A 216 -1.79 7.17 18.73
C GLU A 216 -2.31 6.21 17.68
N PHE A 217 -2.26 6.60 16.40
CA PHE A 217 -2.66 5.73 15.29
C PHE A 217 -1.80 4.47 15.19
N VAL A 218 -0.47 4.62 15.23
CA VAL A 218 0.45 3.47 15.18
C VAL A 218 0.20 2.52 16.35
N SER A 219 0.01 3.05 17.55
CA SER A 219 -0.27 2.23 18.75
C SER A 219 -1.59 1.49 18.63
N SER A 220 -2.65 2.16 18.17
CA SER A 220 -3.96 1.54 17.91
C SER A 220 -3.88 0.45 16.83
N LEU A 221 -3.17 0.72 15.73
CA LEU A 221 -2.98 -0.22 14.64
C LEU A 221 -2.17 -1.45 15.07
N VAL A 222 -1.07 -1.26 15.81
CA VAL A 222 -0.22 -2.34 16.33
C VAL A 222 -0.97 -3.17 17.37
N SER A 223 -1.81 -2.57 18.21
CA SER A 223 -2.67 -3.31 19.15
C SER A 223 -3.61 -4.25 18.40
N LYS A 224 -4.37 -3.73 17.43
CA LYS A 224 -5.29 -4.54 16.60
C LYS A 224 -4.56 -5.63 15.82
N PHE A 225 -3.39 -5.31 15.28
CA PHE A 225 -2.52 -6.29 14.62
C PHE A 225 -2.07 -7.40 15.56
N SER A 226 -1.66 -7.06 16.78
CA SER A 226 -1.13 -8.03 17.75
C SER A 226 -2.19 -9.05 18.14
N ARG A 227 -3.42 -8.58 18.41
CA ARG A 227 -4.59 -9.44 18.63
C ARG A 227 -4.80 -10.38 17.44
N ARG A 228 -4.88 -9.83 16.23
CA ARG A 228 -5.13 -10.63 15.02
C ARG A 228 -4.00 -11.62 14.73
N PHE A 229 -2.75 -11.25 15.00
CA PHE A 229 -1.59 -12.11 14.77
C PHE A 229 -1.60 -13.34 15.69
N VAL A 230 -1.99 -13.17 16.96
CA VAL A 230 -2.17 -14.29 17.91
C VAL A 230 -3.36 -15.15 17.51
N GLU A 231 -4.50 -14.57 17.13
CA GLU A 231 -5.67 -15.31 16.62
C GLU A 231 -5.32 -16.17 15.40
N CYS A 232 -4.48 -15.66 14.50
CA CYS A 232 -4.00 -16.41 13.33
C CYS A 232 -2.97 -17.50 13.68
N ASN A 233 -2.25 -17.38 14.80
CA ASN A 233 -1.12 -18.24 15.13
C ASN A 233 -1.15 -18.71 16.60
N PRO A 234 -2.17 -19.50 17.00
CA PRO A 234 -2.30 -19.96 18.39
C PRO A 234 -1.13 -20.86 18.85
N ASP A 235 -0.49 -21.56 17.91
CA ASP A 235 0.59 -22.52 18.20
C ASP A 235 1.89 -21.84 18.69
N MET A 236 2.04 -20.53 18.52
CA MET A 236 3.23 -19.80 18.99
C MET A 236 3.26 -19.59 20.51
N GLY A 237 2.12 -19.75 21.20
CA GLY A 237 2.05 -19.56 22.66
C GLY A 237 2.35 -18.15 23.16
N LEU A 238 2.35 -17.15 22.27
CA LEU A 238 2.58 -15.75 22.61
C LEU A 238 1.27 -15.06 23.00
N THR A 239 1.34 -14.21 24.02
CA THR A 239 0.21 -13.36 24.41
C THR A 239 0.09 -12.12 23.51
N GLU A 240 -1.09 -11.51 23.46
CA GLU A 240 -1.31 -10.26 22.72
C GLU A 240 -0.34 -9.15 23.17
N ASP A 241 -0.15 -9.01 24.49
CA ASP A 241 0.76 -8.03 25.08
C ASP A 241 2.21 -8.27 24.66
N GLU A 242 2.67 -9.53 24.65
CA GLU A 242 4.03 -9.85 24.20
C GLU A 242 4.23 -9.53 22.72
N VAL A 243 3.26 -9.88 21.86
CA VAL A 243 3.34 -9.53 20.43
C VAL A 243 3.32 -8.01 20.23
N TYR A 244 2.51 -7.28 21.00
CA TYR A 244 2.47 -5.83 20.97
C TYR A 244 3.83 -5.21 21.33
N MET A 245 4.45 -5.67 22.43
CA MET A 245 5.75 -5.20 22.87
C MET A 245 6.88 -5.58 21.90
N LEU A 246 6.81 -6.78 21.30
CA LEU A 246 7.72 -7.21 20.24
C LEU A 246 7.60 -6.31 19.01
N CYS A 247 6.38 -5.96 18.58
CA CYS A 247 6.17 -5.05 17.45
C CYS A 247 6.86 -3.70 17.69
N PHE A 248 6.66 -3.08 18.86
CA PHE A 248 7.35 -1.83 19.18
C PHE A 248 8.87 -1.98 19.26
N SER A 249 9.36 -3.10 19.78
CA SER A 249 10.80 -3.40 19.80
C SER A 249 11.37 -3.49 18.37
N LEU A 250 10.64 -4.11 17.44
CA LEU A 250 11.03 -4.22 16.03
C LEU A 250 11.00 -2.85 15.33
N ILE A 251 9.97 -2.04 15.59
CA ILE A 251 9.88 -0.68 15.05
C ILE A 251 11.09 0.14 15.52
N MET A 252 11.35 0.16 16.83
CA MET A 252 12.50 0.87 17.41
C MET A 252 13.84 0.38 16.87
N LEU A 253 14.01 -0.94 16.74
CA LEU A 253 15.22 -1.53 16.15
C LEU A 253 15.40 -1.07 14.70
N SER A 254 14.34 -1.03 13.92
CA SER A 254 14.42 -0.61 12.51
C SER A 254 14.87 0.84 12.37
N VAL A 255 14.36 1.74 13.23
CA VAL A 255 14.78 3.15 13.31
C VAL A 255 16.24 3.25 13.74
N ASP A 256 16.64 2.45 14.73
CA ASP A 256 18.00 2.48 15.24
C ASP A 256 19.02 2.04 14.19
N LEU A 257 18.76 0.92 13.50
CA LEU A 257 19.64 0.35 12.48
C LEU A 257 19.79 1.26 11.26
N TRP A 258 18.72 1.92 10.81
CA TRP A 258 18.71 2.63 9.52
C TRP A 258 18.77 4.15 9.61
N SER A 259 18.55 4.76 10.79
CA SER A 259 18.67 6.21 10.92
C SER A 259 20.15 6.66 10.88
N PRO A 260 20.53 7.62 10.02
CA PRO A 260 21.91 8.10 9.91
C PRO A 260 22.37 8.85 11.18
N HIS A 261 21.43 9.32 12.00
CA HIS A 261 21.68 10.01 13.26
C HIS A 261 22.14 9.07 14.38
N VAL A 262 22.03 7.74 14.20
CA VAL A 262 22.51 6.77 15.18
C VAL A 262 23.93 6.37 14.84
N LYS A 263 24.91 6.79 15.65
CA LYS A 263 26.31 6.37 15.48
C LYS A 263 26.54 4.94 15.97
N ASN A 264 26.03 4.63 17.16
CA ASN A 264 26.17 3.32 17.79
C ASN A 264 24.88 2.54 17.63
N LYS A 265 24.88 1.59 16.69
CA LYS A 265 23.75 0.73 16.37
C LYS A 265 23.61 -0.38 17.41
N MET A 266 22.38 -0.70 17.78
CA MET A 266 22.09 -1.80 18.70
C MET A 266 22.58 -3.12 18.12
N SER A 267 23.41 -3.83 18.88
CA SER A 267 23.87 -5.17 18.53
C SER A 267 22.77 -6.21 18.77
N LYS A 268 22.87 -7.36 18.10
CA LYS A 268 21.96 -8.50 18.31
C LYS A 268 21.85 -8.91 19.78
N ARG A 269 22.98 -8.94 20.50
CA ARG A 269 23.02 -9.28 21.93
C ARG A 269 22.28 -8.27 22.80
N GLU A 270 22.46 -6.97 22.52
CA GLU A 270 21.74 -5.91 23.22
C GLU A 270 20.24 -5.97 22.95
N PHE A 271 19.83 -6.22 21.71
CA PHE A 271 18.42 -6.40 21.35
C PHE A 271 17.79 -7.54 22.14
N ILE A 272 18.38 -8.74 22.13
CA ILE A 272 17.88 -9.90 22.88
C ILE A 272 17.75 -9.56 24.37
N ARG A 273 18.78 -8.95 24.96
CA ARG A 273 18.76 -8.54 26.38
C ARG A 273 17.64 -7.55 26.69
N ASN A 274 17.43 -6.54 25.84
CA ASN A 274 16.42 -5.50 26.06
C ASN A 274 15.00 -6.05 25.88
N THR A 275 14.78 -6.88 24.86
CA THR A 275 13.46 -7.43 24.52
C THR A 275 13.03 -8.54 25.48
N ARG A 276 13.96 -9.28 26.07
CA ARG A 276 13.67 -10.30 27.09
C ARG A 276 12.99 -9.74 28.35
N LEU A 277 13.20 -8.46 28.66
CA LEU A 277 12.54 -7.80 29.80
C LEU A 277 11.03 -7.65 29.59
N VAL A 278 10.59 -7.57 28.33
CA VAL A 278 9.20 -7.29 27.94
C VAL A 278 8.48 -8.50 27.34
N ALA A 279 9.22 -9.46 26.78
CA ALA A 279 8.67 -10.69 26.21
C ALA A 279 9.39 -11.90 26.83
N ARG A 280 8.86 -12.40 27.94
CA ARG A 280 9.54 -13.40 28.80
C ARG A 280 9.34 -14.83 28.30
N SER A 281 8.24 -15.09 27.59
CA SER A 281 7.92 -16.41 27.03
C SER A 281 8.73 -16.75 25.77
N VAL A 282 9.44 -15.78 25.20
CA VAL A 282 10.08 -15.88 23.89
C VAL A 282 11.51 -16.41 24.02
N ALA A 283 11.85 -17.43 23.23
CA ALA A 283 13.21 -17.97 23.17
C ALA A 283 14.21 -16.97 22.57
N ASP A 284 15.43 -16.95 23.12
CA ASP A 284 16.52 -16.08 22.65
C ASP A 284 16.84 -16.30 21.15
N ASP A 285 16.72 -17.53 20.67
CA ASP A 285 16.90 -17.86 19.25
C ASP A 285 15.88 -17.15 18.36
N TYR A 286 14.61 -17.13 18.77
CA TYR A 286 13.55 -16.42 18.05
C TYR A 286 13.80 -14.91 18.04
N LEU A 287 14.16 -14.31 19.18
CA LEU A 287 14.57 -12.90 19.25
C LEU A 287 15.78 -12.60 18.36
N GLY A 288 16.72 -13.55 18.27
CA GLY A 288 17.83 -13.48 17.35
C GLY A 288 17.40 -13.45 15.88
N HIS A 289 16.47 -14.32 15.49
CA HIS A 289 15.92 -14.34 14.13
C HIS A 289 15.13 -13.07 13.79
N LEU A 290 14.43 -12.49 14.77
CA LEU A 290 13.76 -11.20 14.62
C LEU A 290 14.77 -10.11 14.25
N TYR A 291 15.89 -10.03 14.98
CA TYR A 291 16.96 -9.08 14.70
C TYR A 291 17.56 -9.28 13.31
N ASP A 292 17.94 -10.51 12.97
CA ASP A 292 18.57 -10.83 11.69
C ASP A 292 17.67 -10.43 10.52
N ASN A 293 16.35 -10.67 10.65
CA ASN A 293 15.39 -10.28 9.62
C ASN A 293 15.30 -8.77 9.44
N VAL A 294 15.30 -7.97 10.52
CA VAL A 294 15.32 -6.50 10.42
C VAL A 294 16.63 -5.98 9.85
N TYR A 295 17.74 -6.61 10.22
CA TYR A 295 19.06 -6.26 9.70
C TYR A 295 19.19 -6.52 8.19
N VAL A 296 18.72 -7.68 7.71
CA VAL A 296 18.85 -8.09 6.31
C VAL A 296 17.80 -7.45 5.39
N VAL A 297 16.53 -7.45 5.80
CA VAL A 297 15.42 -6.99 4.93
C VAL A 297 15.23 -5.47 5.02
N GLY A 298 15.54 -4.90 6.18
CA GLY A 298 15.47 -3.46 6.41
C GLY A 298 14.23 -2.99 7.16
N HIS A 299 13.87 -1.72 6.94
CA HIS A 299 12.85 -0.99 7.69
C HIS A 299 11.55 -1.78 7.88
N VAL A 300 11.02 -1.74 9.10
CA VAL A 300 9.75 -2.39 9.45
C VAL A 300 8.56 -1.46 9.25
N VAL A 301 8.76 -0.18 9.59
CA VAL A 301 7.82 0.91 9.32
C VAL A 301 8.43 1.81 8.27
N LEU A 302 7.71 2.00 7.17
CA LEU A 302 7.98 3.05 6.20
C LEU A 302 7.13 4.25 6.60
N GLY A 303 7.76 5.40 6.83
CA GLY A 303 7.02 6.67 6.84
C GLY A 303 6.57 7.03 5.43
N ASP A 304 5.54 7.87 5.31
CA ASP A 304 4.94 8.42 4.07
C ASP A 304 5.90 9.19 3.13
N VAL A 305 7.21 8.99 3.19
CA VAL A 305 8.17 9.73 2.38
C VAL A 305 8.26 9.09 0.99
N ALA A 306 7.77 9.80 -0.02
CA ALA A 306 7.95 9.41 -1.42
C ALA A 306 9.44 9.49 -1.81
N GLY A 307 10.02 8.36 -2.24
CA GLY A 307 11.39 8.27 -2.77
C GLY A 307 12.02 6.88 -2.59
N PRO A 308 13.14 6.58 -3.29
CA PRO A 308 13.90 5.34 -3.05
C PRO A 308 14.31 5.26 -1.57
N PRO A 309 14.52 4.05 -1.01
CA PRO A 309 14.79 3.83 0.40
C PRO A 309 16.08 4.53 0.80
N THR A 310 15.95 5.79 1.18
CA THR A 310 17.03 6.62 1.67
C THR A 310 16.95 6.64 3.19
N PRO A 311 18.09 6.77 3.89
CA PRO A 311 18.16 6.72 5.35
C PRO A 311 17.26 7.81 5.97
N GLN A 312 16.08 7.42 6.48
CA GLN A 312 15.09 8.38 6.97
C GLN A 312 15.53 8.95 8.34
N PRO A 313 15.53 10.28 8.50
CA PRO A 313 15.84 10.92 9.78
C PRO A 313 14.64 11.02 10.74
N ASP A 314 13.40 10.80 10.25
CA ASP A 314 12.21 11.34 10.90
C ASP A 314 11.36 10.36 11.72
N ILE A 315 11.64 9.04 11.66
CA ILE A 315 10.84 8.06 12.43
C ILE A 315 11.00 8.24 13.95
N ARG A 316 12.12 8.84 14.40
CA ARG A 316 12.31 9.18 15.82
C ARG A 316 11.27 10.18 16.34
N THR A 317 10.79 11.09 15.50
CA THR A 317 9.77 12.09 15.88
C THR A 317 8.40 11.45 16.07
N ILE A 318 8.16 10.26 15.51
CA ILE A 318 6.93 9.50 15.71
C ILE A 318 6.88 8.90 17.12
N LEU A 319 8.05 8.62 17.73
CA LEU A 319 8.17 7.85 18.98
C LEU A 319 8.72 8.68 20.16
N ALA A 320 8.97 9.99 19.96
CA ALA A 320 9.43 10.93 20.99
C ALA A 320 8.27 11.77 21.52
#